data_AF-A0AAP2HFI2-F1
#
_entry.id   AF-A0AAP2HFI2-F1
#
_cell.length_a   1.000
_cell.length_b   1.000
_cell.length_c   1.000
_cell.angle_alpha   90.00
_cell.angle_beta   90.00
_cell.angle_gamma   90.00
#
_symmetry.space_group_name_H-M   'P 1'
#
loop_
_entity.id
_entity.type
_entity.pdbx_description
1 polymer ?
#
loop_
_entity_poly.entity_id
_entity_poly.type
_entity_poly.pdbx_seq_one_letter_code
_entity_poly.pdbx_strand_id
1 'polypeptide(L)'
;MKSILLSLCLLSPTALACDTAHLGLSGALSVTTCSPTQDSERCVYSGQALYQYLEAVPDSDELLTIGLQASPWRMYDAETRILTVDDIADLVRPKLGGKVERVELIASWTGVSPEPGVLSLADRVSDALDGFPVKGEDGFLWLAKDGTRRTTRQAFTMREGAGSYFVPEGSEVLASLVMGWPAFVQEQIPEDDADMLTRAAAGWDVFFLCPDRALAGFENAATKGSAIAAYNAALMRLERGDEGDRAAAIALLERGATLGDAKSRARLESERGRK
;
A
#
# COMPACT_ATOMS: atom_id res chain seq x y z
N MET A 1 30.00 -26.85 -36.52
CA MET A 1 29.14 -27.16 -35.35
C MET A 1 28.72 -25.86 -34.68
N LYS A 2 27.59 -25.29 -35.13
CA LYS A 2 26.95 -24.08 -34.59
C LYS A 2 25.45 -24.37 -34.68
N SER A 3 24.83 -24.93 -33.65
CA SER A 3 23.37 -25.12 -33.53
C SER A 3 22.99 -25.71 -32.17
N ILE A 4 23.52 -25.21 -31.04
CA ILE A 4 22.99 -25.56 -29.70
C ILE A 4 23.27 -24.38 -28.75
N LEU A 5 22.55 -23.26 -28.90
CA LEU A 5 22.63 -22.14 -27.94
C LEU A 5 21.43 -21.17 -27.99
N LEU A 6 20.25 -21.65 -28.40
CA LEU A 6 19.08 -20.79 -28.63
C LEU A 6 17.75 -21.31 -28.07
N SER A 7 17.77 -22.24 -27.09
CA SER A 7 16.54 -22.86 -26.58
C SER A 7 16.33 -22.75 -25.07
N LEU A 8 17.01 -21.85 -24.36
CA LEU A 8 16.86 -21.67 -22.91
C LEU A 8 16.12 -20.39 -22.47
N CYS A 9 15.54 -19.63 -23.40
CA CYS A 9 14.73 -18.44 -23.09
C CYS A 9 13.20 -18.68 -23.08
N LEU A 10 12.73 -19.94 -23.17
CA LEU A 10 11.29 -20.26 -23.31
C LEU A 10 10.67 -20.99 -22.11
N LEU A 11 11.38 -21.10 -20.99
CA LEU A 11 10.86 -21.75 -19.77
C LEU A 11 11.12 -20.92 -18.50
N SER A 12 11.28 -19.60 -18.64
CA SER A 12 10.95 -18.74 -17.52
C SER A 12 9.43 -18.80 -17.40
N PRO A 13 8.83 -19.26 -16.28
CA PRO A 13 7.47 -18.84 -16.01
C PRO A 13 7.55 -17.33 -16.09
N THR A 14 6.87 -16.74 -17.07
CA THR A 14 6.44 -15.36 -16.94
C THR A 14 5.55 -15.38 -15.71
N ALA A 15 6.17 -15.28 -14.53
CA ALA A 15 5.50 -14.78 -13.36
C ALA A 15 4.97 -13.45 -13.86
N LEU A 16 3.68 -13.44 -14.21
CA LEU A 16 2.99 -12.28 -14.76
C LEU A 16 3.43 -11.11 -13.91
N ALA A 17 4.30 -10.29 -14.49
CA ALA A 17 4.62 -9.01 -13.91
C ALA A 17 3.28 -8.30 -13.85
N CYS A 18 2.92 -7.84 -12.66
CA CYS A 18 1.66 -7.14 -12.47
C CYS A 18 1.64 -5.98 -13.46
N ASP A 19 0.57 -5.90 -14.26
CA ASP A 19 0.50 -4.95 -15.36
C ASP A 19 0.46 -3.52 -14.82
N THR A 20 1.63 -2.92 -14.77
CA THR A 20 1.91 -1.59 -14.22
C THR A 20 2.52 -0.70 -15.29
N ALA A 21 2.40 -1.08 -16.56
CA ALA A 21 3.08 -0.41 -17.68
C ALA A 21 2.71 1.08 -17.76
N HIS A 22 1.49 1.45 -17.34
CA HIS A 22 1.00 2.83 -17.34
C HIS A 22 1.66 3.71 -16.25
N LEU A 23 2.27 3.14 -15.20
CA LEU A 23 2.94 3.91 -14.13
C LEU A 23 4.31 4.47 -14.55
N GLY A 24 4.84 4.02 -15.69
CA GLY A 24 6.12 4.50 -16.22
C GLY A 24 7.32 4.08 -15.35
N LEU A 25 7.28 2.88 -14.78
CA LEU A 25 8.39 2.33 -14.00
C LEU A 25 9.60 2.08 -14.88
N SER A 26 10.79 2.47 -14.42
CA SER A 26 12.03 2.24 -15.17
C SER A 26 13.26 2.09 -14.28
N GLY A 27 14.30 1.45 -14.81
CA GLY A 27 15.58 1.32 -14.11
C GLY A 27 15.54 0.46 -12.84
N ALA A 28 16.66 0.48 -12.13
CA ALA A 28 16.84 -0.21 -10.86
C ALA A 28 17.41 0.76 -9.82
N LEU A 29 17.06 0.56 -8.56
CA LEU A 29 17.57 1.34 -7.44
C LEU A 29 17.97 0.40 -6.30
N SER A 30 19.14 0.65 -5.72
CA SER A 30 19.60 -0.05 -4.52
C SER A 30 19.16 0.69 -3.26
N VAL A 31 18.45 0.00 -2.37
CA VAL A 31 18.06 0.50 -1.05
C VAL A 31 19.15 0.13 -0.07
N THR A 32 19.71 1.12 0.60
CA THR A 32 20.65 0.90 1.70
C THR A 32 19.93 0.24 2.87
N THR A 33 20.50 -0.87 3.36
CA THR A 33 20.02 -1.62 4.51
C THR A 33 21.16 -1.82 5.52
N CYS A 34 20.81 -2.14 6.76
CA CYS A 34 21.76 -2.60 7.77
C CYS A 34 21.22 -3.88 8.41
N SER A 35 22.10 -4.63 9.10
CA SER A 35 21.69 -5.79 9.88
C SER A 35 21.75 -5.47 11.38
N PRO A 36 20.64 -5.62 12.13
CA PRO A 36 20.64 -5.41 13.57
C PRO A 36 21.49 -6.43 14.32
N THR A 37 21.87 -7.56 13.69
CA THR A 37 22.78 -8.54 14.30
C THR A 37 24.25 -8.18 14.14
N GLN A 38 24.58 -7.26 13.23
CA GLN A 38 25.96 -6.85 12.94
C GLN A 38 26.28 -5.43 13.42
N ASP A 39 25.30 -4.51 13.42
CA ASP A 39 25.48 -3.10 13.79
C ASP A 39 24.28 -2.60 14.60
N SER A 40 23.98 -3.26 15.72
CA SER A 40 22.75 -3.03 16.50
C SER A 40 22.56 -1.59 16.98
N GLU A 41 23.65 -0.86 17.24
CA GLU A 41 23.59 0.52 17.75
C GLU A 41 23.24 1.55 16.68
N ARG A 42 23.57 1.27 15.40
CA ARG A 42 23.35 2.21 14.28
C ARG A 42 22.34 1.69 13.27
N CYS A 43 21.62 0.62 13.60
CA CYS A 43 20.65 -0.01 12.72
C CYS A 43 19.24 0.15 13.27
N VAL A 44 18.44 0.98 12.61
CA VAL A 44 17.11 1.38 13.09
C VAL A 44 16.04 0.60 12.34
N TYR A 45 15.03 0.12 13.05
CA TYR A 45 13.85 -0.48 12.42
C TYR A 45 13.14 0.57 11.56
N SER A 46 12.92 0.25 10.28
CA SER A 46 12.41 1.23 9.31
C SER A 46 11.02 1.77 9.66
N GLY A 47 10.17 1.02 10.37
CA GLY A 47 8.89 1.52 10.86
C GLY A 47 9.03 2.61 11.92
N GLN A 48 10.02 2.49 12.81
CA GLN A 48 10.34 3.53 13.78
C GLN A 48 10.91 4.77 13.10
N ALA A 49 11.83 4.57 12.15
CA ALA A 49 12.41 5.68 11.38
C ALA A 49 11.32 6.41 10.58
N LEU A 50 10.43 5.69 9.89
CA LEU A 50 9.32 6.28 9.15
C LEU A 50 8.44 7.17 10.05
N TYR A 51 8.04 6.66 11.22
CA TYR A 51 7.24 7.43 12.18
C TYR A 51 7.97 8.71 12.61
N GLN A 52 9.23 8.59 13.02
CA GLN A 52 10.04 9.74 13.45
C GLN A 52 10.24 10.78 12.33
N TYR A 53 10.35 10.33 11.08
CA TYR A 53 10.63 11.22 9.95
C TYR A 53 9.35 11.92 9.48
N LEU A 54 8.19 11.27 9.62
CA LEU A 54 6.89 11.91 9.41
C LEU A 54 6.61 12.99 10.46
N GLU A 55 6.95 12.76 11.73
CA GLU A 55 6.85 13.78 12.79
C GLU A 55 7.80 14.96 12.59
N ALA A 56 8.85 14.81 11.79
CA ALA A 56 9.78 15.88 11.44
C ALA A 56 9.30 16.74 10.26
N VAL A 57 8.22 16.35 9.56
CA VAL A 57 7.64 17.16 8.49
C VAL A 57 7.12 18.47 9.11
N PRO A 58 7.52 19.64 8.59
CA PRO A 58 7.11 20.91 9.17
C PRO A 58 5.59 21.10 9.19
N ASP A 59 5.06 21.45 10.34
CA ASP A 59 3.66 21.85 10.49
C ASP A 59 3.41 23.22 9.84
N SER A 60 2.19 23.41 9.33
CA SER A 60 1.69 24.71 8.87
C SER A 60 0.19 24.81 9.12
N ASP A 61 -0.27 25.97 9.60
CA ASP A 61 -1.70 26.28 9.73
C ASP A 61 -2.44 26.21 8.38
N GLU A 62 -1.72 26.40 7.26
CA GLU A 62 -2.25 26.39 5.90
C GLU A 62 -2.26 25.00 5.26
N LEU A 63 -1.55 24.04 5.85
CA LEU A 63 -1.36 22.69 5.29
C LEU A 63 -1.77 21.61 6.28
N LEU A 64 -2.79 20.83 5.91
CA LEU A 64 -3.12 19.61 6.62
C LEU A 64 -2.36 18.43 6.02
N THR A 65 -1.37 17.91 6.76
CA THR A 65 -0.56 16.76 6.34
C THR A 65 -1.16 15.45 6.87
N ILE A 66 -1.20 14.43 6.01
CA ILE A 66 -1.65 13.07 6.37
C ILE A 66 -0.58 12.07 5.91
N GLY A 67 0.14 11.47 6.87
CA GLY A 67 1.04 10.36 6.61
C GLY A 67 0.29 9.03 6.60
N LEU A 68 0.41 8.27 5.52
CA LEU A 68 -0.23 6.95 5.37
C LEU A 68 0.60 6.05 4.43
N GLN A 69 0.15 4.81 4.24
CA GLN A 69 0.74 3.90 3.26
C GLN A 69 -0.22 3.74 2.10
N ALA A 70 0.30 3.70 0.87
CA ALA A 70 -0.55 3.67 -0.31
C ALA A 70 0.11 3.00 -1.51
N SER A 71 -0.75 2.49 -2.39
CA SER A 71 -0.50 2.18 -3.79
C SER A 71 -1.23 3.22 -4.66
N PRO A 72 -1.10 3.21 -6.00
CA PRO A 72 -1.93 4.04 -6.88
C PRO A 72 -3.44 3.79 -6.69
N TRP A 73 -3.83 2.57 -6.26
CA TRP A 73 -5.24 2.18 -6.17
C TRP A 73 -5.84 2.46 -4.79
N ARG A 74 -5.04 2.37 -3.70
CA ARG A 74 -5.56 2.27 -2.32
C ARG A 74 -4.68 2.94 -1.28
N MET A 75 -5.33 3.39 -0.21
CA MET A 75 -4.70 3.93 1.00
C MET A 75 -4.90 2.94 2.15
N TYR A 76 -3.95 2.87 3.08
CA TYR A 76 -3.94 1.93 4.19
C TYR A 76 -3.71 2.64 5.52
N ASP A 77 -4.41 2.19 6.55
CA ASP A 77 -4.12 2.57 7.94
C ASP A 77 -2.97 1.74 8.54
N ALA A 78 -2.65 2.03 9.81
CA ALA A 78 -1.58 1.35 10.54
C ALA A 78 -1.83 -0.15 10.77
N GLU A 79 -3.10 -0.59 10.71
CA GLU A 79 -3.50 -1.99 10.84
C GLU A 79 -3.56 -2.71 9.48
N THR A 80 -3.08 -2.07 8.41
CA THR A 80 -3.14 -2.56 7.02
C THR A 80 -4.55 -2.67 6.46
N ARG A 81 -5.52 -1.95 7.03
CA ARG A 81 -6.87 -1.88 6.47
C ARG A 81 -6.92 -0.84 5.37
N ILE A 82 -7.60 -1.17 4.27
CA ILE A 82 -7.89 -0.21 3.21
C ILE A 82 -8.80 0.91 3.76
N LEU A 83 -8.34 2.15 3.61
CA LEU A 83 -9.10 3.37 3.81
C LEU A 83 -9.74 3.76 2.48
N THR A 84 -11.06 3.86 2.48
CA THR A 84 -11.79 4.39 1.33
C THR A 84 -11.55 5.89 1.19
N VAL A 85 -11.86 6.44 0.01
CA VAL A 85 -11.82 7.89 -0.23
C VAL A 85 -12.72 8.63 0.77
N ASP A 86 -13.90 8.08 1.06
CA ASP A 86 -14.84 8.64 2.03
C ASP A 86 -14.28 8.59 3.46
N ASP A 87 -13.58 7.51 3.85
CA ASP A 87 -12.92 7.43 5.17
C ASP A 87 -11.93 8.59 5.36
N ILE A 88 -11.16 8.94 4.32
CA ILE A 88 -10.21 10.07 4.36
C ILE A 88 -10.96 11.40 4.35
N ALA A 89 -11.97 11.56 3.49
CA ALA A 89 -12.74 12.79 3.41
C ALA A 89 -13.44 13.11 4.75
N ASP A 90 -14.03 12.11 5.40
CA ASP A 90 -14.69 12.25 6.71
C ASP A 90 -13.69 12.59 7.83
N LEU A 91 -12.47 12.05 7.78
CA LEU A 91 -11.39 12.40 8.71
C LEU A 91 -10.94 13.86 8.54
N VAL A 92 -10.93 14.34 7.30
CA VAL A 92 -10.38 15.65 6.91
C VAL A 92 -11.39 16.77 7.07
N ARG A 93 -12.65 16.56 6.66
CA ARG A 93 -13.68 17.61 6.57
C ARG A 93 -13.83 18.43 7.86
N PRO A 94 -13.81 17.86 9.08
CA PRO A 94 -13.90 18.64 10.32
C PRO A 94 -12.70 19.58 10.56
N LYS A 95 -11.57 19.33 9.90
CA LYS A 95 -10.31 20.08 10.04
C LYS A 95 -10.12 21.18 8.98
N LEU A 96 -10.95 21.20 7.94
CA LEU A 96 -10.85 22.18 6.85
C LEU A 96 -11.37 23.59 7.23
N GLY A 97 -12.01 23.73 8.39
CA GLY A 97 -12.41 25.04 8.88
C GLY A 97 -11.19 25.85 9.35
N GLY A 98 -11.11 27.13 8.95
CA GLY A 98 -10.08 28.05 9.44
C GLY A 98 -9.08 28.45 8.37
N LYS A 99 -7.78 28.20 8.64
CA LYS A 99 -6.65 28.65 7.81
C LYS A 99 -6.14 27.60 6.81
N VAL A 100 -6.64 26.37 6.88
CA VAL A 100 -6.16 25.28 5.99
C VAL A 100 -6.55 25.61 4.55
N GLU A 101 -5.56 25.65 3.67
CA GLU A 101 -5.74 25.93 2.23
C GLU A 101 -5.58 24.68 1.36
N ARG A 102 -4.88 23.65 1.88
CA ARG A 102 -4.61 22.41 1.15
C ARG A 102 -4.38 21.21 2.08
N VAL A 103 -4.70 20.02 1.59
CA VAL A 103 -4.32 18.73 2.18
C VAL A 103 -3.13 18.12 1.42
N GLU A 104 -2.16 17.55 2.13
CA GLU A 104 -1.09 16.76 1.54
C GLU A 104 -1.12 15.31 2.03
N LEU A 105 -1.26 14.37 1.10
CA LEU A 105 -1.16 12.94 1.33
C LEU A 105 0.31 12.52 1.18
N ILE A 106 1.00 12.34 2.31
CA ILE A 106 2.39 11.86 2.35
C ILE A 106 2.37 10.34 2.32
N ALA A 107 2.27 9.79 1.10
CA ALA A 107 2.28 8.35 0.85
C ALA A 107 2.66 8.09 -0.61
N SER A 108 3.27 6.94 -0.90
CA SER A 108 3.68 6.59 -2.26
C SER A 108 2.48 6.57 -3.22
N TRP A 109 2.69 7.06 -4.44
CA TRP A 109 1.75 6.95 -5.57
C TRP A 109 0.40 7.65 -5.45
N THR A 110 0.11 8.39 -4.38
CA THR A 110 -1.20 9.03 -4.17
C THR A 110 -1.53 10.12 -5.19
N GLY A 111 -0.52 10.74 -5.81
CA GLY A 111 -0.67 11.75 -6.85
C GLY A 111 -0.71 11.19 -8.27
N VAL A 112 -0.75 9.86 -8.44
CA VAL A 112 -0.68 9.19 -9.75
C VAL A 112 -1.98 8.48 -10.05
N SER A 113 -2.44 8.62 -11.29
CA SER A 113 -3.57 7.86 -11.81
C SER A 113 -3.23 6.37 -11.87
N PRO A 114 -4.05 5.48 -11.27
CA PRO A 114 -3.81 4.05 -11.27
C PRO A 114 -4.08 3.38 -12.61
N GLU A 115 -4.73 4.06 -13.56
CA GLU A 115 -5.11 3.54 -14.88
C GLU A 115 -5.64 4.69 -15.75
N PRO A 116 -5.49 4.67 -17.08
CA PRO A 116 -6.01 5.71 -17.96
C PRO A 116 -7.51 5.97 -17.74
N GLY A 117 -7.86 7.21 -17.42
CA GLY A 117 -9.26 7.62 -17.16
C GLY A 117 -9.72 7.44 -15.72
N VAL A 118 -8.89 6.89 -14.83
CA VAL A 118 -9.16 6.82 -13.39
C VAL A 118 -8.41 7.96 -12.69
N LEU A 119 -9.10 8.72 -11.86
CA LEU A 119 -8.49 9.80 -11.07
C LEU A 119 -7.46 9.26 -10.07
N SER A 120 -6.42 10.05 -9.78
CA SER A 120 -5.48 9.72 -8.71
C SER A 120 -6.18 9.66 -7.35
N LEU A 121 -5.57 9.04 -6.33
CA LEU A 121 -6.14 9.03 -4.98
C LEU A 121 -6.31 10.46 -4.44
N ALA A 122 -5.34 11.35 -4.68
CA ALA A 122 -5.43 12.74 -4.28
C ALA A 122 -6.63 13.45 -4.95
N ASP A 123 -6.81 13.27 -6.26
CA ASP A 123 -7.94 13.86 -6.99
C ASP A 123 -9.28 13.30 -6.50
N ARG A 124 -9.37 11.98 -6.25
CA ARG A 124 -10.59 11.36 -5.71
C ARG A 124 -10.94 11.90 -4.32
N VAL A 125 -9.95 12.12 -3.46
CA VAL A 125 -10.16 12.74 -2.13
C VAL A 125 -10.55 14.20 -2.28
N SER A 126 -9.94 14.95 -3.21
CA SER A 126 -10.35 16.32 -3.54
C SER A 126 -11.82 16.38 -3.97
N ASP A 127 -12.26 15.49 -4.86
CA ASP A 127 -13.65 15.40 -5.30
C ASP A 127 -14.60 15.09 -4.13
N ALA A 128 -14.23 14.14 -3.26
CA ALA A 128 -15.01 13.83 -2.07
C ALA A 128 -15.05 14.99 -1.05
N LEU A 129 -14.11 15.92 -1.12
CA LEU A 129 -14.06 17.16 -0.34
C LEU A 129 -14.61 18.37 -1.11
N ASP A 130 -15.52 18.14 -2.07
CA ASP A 130 -16.18 19.20 -2.85
C ASP A 130 -15.19 20.08 -3.65
N GLY A 131 -14.09 19.48 -4.12
CA GLY A 131 -13.03 20.15 -4.89
C GLY A 131 -11.97 20.86 -4.03
N PHE A 132 -11.92 20.60 -2.72
CA PHE A 132 -10.89 21.16 -1.85
C PHE A 132 -9.49 20.67 -2.27
N PRO A 133 -8.46 21.54 -2.36
CA PRO A 133 -7.14 21.14 -2.86
C PRO A 133 -6.50 20.00 -2.07
N VAL A 134 -6.19 18.90 -2.76
CA VAL A 134 -5.43 17.75 -2.23
C VAL A 134 -4.25 17.48 -3.13
N LYS A 135 -3.07 17.27 -2.55
CA LYS A 135 -1.85 16.88 -3.27
C LYS A 135 -1.35 15.53 -2.78
N GLY A 136 -0.93 14.68 -3.70
CA GLY A 136 -0.28 13.40 -3.40
C GLY A 136 1.14 13.32 -3.97
N GLU A 137 1.82 12.21 -3.69
CA GLU A 137 3.19 11.97 -4.15
C GLU A 137 3.22 11.24 -5.50
N ASP A 138 4.19 11.61 -6.34
CA ASP A 138 4.40 11.01 -7.65
C ASP A 138 5.49 9.92 -7.62
N GLY A 139 5.11 8.72 -7.17
CA GLY A 139 5.97 7.54 -7.16
C GLY A 139 6.24 6.99 -5.77
N PHE A 140 7.29 6.17 -5.67
CA PHE A 140 7.76 5.64 -4.39
C PHE A 140 8.35 6.74 -3.52
N LEU A 141 7.75 6.97 -2.35
CA LEU A 141 8.17 8.00 -1.42
C LEU A 141 9.42 7.60 -0.63
N TRP A 142 10.39 8.51 -0.60
CA TRP A 142 11.53 8.52 0.30
C TRP A 142 11.40 9.63 1.32
N LEU A 143 11.62 9.32 2.59
CA LEU A 143 11.62 10.27 3.69
C LEU A 143 13.01 10.35 4.32
N ALA A 144 13.54 11.56 4.44
CA ALA A 144 14.77 11.85 5.18
C ALA A 144 14.47 12.16 6.64
N LYS A 145 15.51 12.11 7.50
CA LYS A 145 15.39 12.32 8.95
C LYS A 145 14.84 13.70 9.34
N ASP A 146 14.99 14.69 8.48
CA ASP A 146 14.50 16.06 8.67
C ASP A 146 13.09 16.29 8.09
N GLY A 147 12.39 15.23 7.68
CA GLY A 147 11.07 15.33 7.05
C GLY A 147 11.10 15.68 5.56
N THR A 148 12.29 15.89 4.96
CA THR A 148 12.40 16.12 3.51
C THR A 148 11.94 14.89 2.73
N ARG A 149 11.27 15.15 1.61
CA ARG A 149 10.68 14.13 0.75
C ARG A 149 11.27 14.18 -0.65
N ARG A 150 11.40 13.01 -1.26
CA ARG A 150 11.61 12.84 -2.70
C ARG A 150 10.91 11.57 -3.17
N THR A 151 10.65 11.47 -4.47
CA THR A 151 10.06 10.26 -5.06
C THR A 151 10.96 9.62 -6.08
N THR A 152 10.74 8.33 -6.34
CA THR A 152 11.38 7.56 -7.41
C THR A 152 10.35 6.69 -8.14
N ARG A 153 10.63 6.33 -9.39
CA ARG A 153 9.81 5.40 -10.20
C ARG A 153 10.63 4.21 -10.69
N GLN A 154 11.30 3.53 -9.76
CA GLN A 154 12.13 2.37 -10.07
C GLN A 154 11.28 1.16 -10.48
N ALA A 155 11.68 0.44 -11.52
CA ALA A 155 11.07 -0.84 -11.87
C ALA A 155 11.59 -1.99 -11.00
N PHE A 156 12.85 -1.90 -10.57
CA PHE A 156 13.48 -2.89 -9.70
C PHE A 156 14.06 -2.23 -8.45
N THR A 157 13.78 -2.84 -7.29
CA THR A 157 14.39 -2.44 -6.03
C THR A 157 15.34 -3.54 -5.58
N MET A 158 16.62 -3.21 -5.46
CA MET A 158 17.67 -4.11 -4.97
C MET A 158 17.92 -3.81 -3.50
N ARG A 159 17.95 -4.84 -2.64
CA ARG A 159 18.34 -4.71 -1.24
C ARG A 159 19.06 -5.96 -0.77
N GLU A 160 19.88 -5.83 0.26
CA GLU A 160 20.51 -6.98 0.90
C GLU A 160 19.49 -7.67 1.82
N GLY A 161 19.32 -8.98 1.65
CA GLY A 161 18.39 -9.79 2.42
C GLY A 161 16.91 -9.67 2.01
N ALA A 162 16.09 -10.56 2.56
CA ALA A 162 14.65 -10.63 2.30
C ALA A 162 13.78 -10.31 3.53
N GLY A 163 14.38 -10.21 4.73
CA GLY A 163 13.65 -10.05 5.98
C GLY A 163 13.17 -8.62 6.28
N SER A 164 12.89 -8.40 7.56
CA SER A 164 12.55 -7.10 8.13
C SER A 164 13.45 -5.99 7.62
N TYR A 165 12.84 -4.86 7.26
CA TYR A 165 13.57 -3.72 6.71
C TYR A 165 14.15 -2.85 7.85
N PHE A 166 15.47 -2.75 7.88
CA PHE A 166 16.23 -1.85 8.75
C PHE A 166 17.10 -0.91 7.92
N VAL A 167 17.31 0.30 8.43
CA VAL A 167 18.10 1.35 7.78
C VAL A 167 19.23 1.82 8.70
N PRO A 168 20.42 2.17 8.17
CA PRO A 168 21.43 2.84 8.97
C PRO A 168 20.87 4.15 9.53
N GLU A 169 21.28 4.51 10.75
CA GLU A 169 20.83 5.75 11.38
C GLU A 169 21.08 6.97 10.47
N GLY A 170 20.04 7.79 10.28
CA GLY A 170 20.10 9.01 9.48
C GLY A 170 19.97 8.80 7.96
N SER A 171 19.88 7.55 7.50
CA SER A 171 19.58 7.27 6.08
C SER A 171 18.12 7.52 5.77
N GLU A 172 17.82 7.85 4.50
CA GLU A 172 16.43 7.95 4.04
C GLU A 172 15.71 6.59 4.10
N VAL A 173 14.41 6.63 4.34
CA VAL A 173 13.54 5.44 4.38
C VAL A 173 12.66 5.41 3.13
N LEU A 174 12.66 4.27 2.44
CA LEU A 174 11.69 3.99 1.38
C LEU A 174 10.36 3.57 2.02
N ALA A 175 9.39 4.49 2.05
CA ALA A 175 8.17 4.34 2.83
C ALA A 175 7.36 3.09 2.46
N SER A 176 7.22 2.79 1.16
CA SER A 176 6.47 1.61 0.69
C SER A 176 7.11 0.29 1.12
N LEU A 177 8.44 0.22 1.25
CA LEU A 177 9.15 -1.00 1.68
C LEU A 177 8.95 -1.29 3.17
N VAL A 178 8.66 -0.27 3.99
CA VAL A 178 8.32 -0.44 5.42
C VAL A 178 7.11 -1.34 5.60
N MET A 179 6.06 -1.14 4.79
CA MET A 179 4.90 -2.03 4.75
C MET A 179 5.13 -3.25 3.84
N GLY A 180 5.97 -3.10 2.81
CA GLY A 180 6.17 -4.08 1.74
C GLY A 180 7.04 -5.29 2.08
N TRP A 181 7.95 -5.18 3.05
CA TRP A 181 8.93 -6.24 3.30
C TRP A 181 8.34 -7.64 3.58
N PRO A 182 7.17 -7.82 4.25
CA PRO A 182 6.63 -9.16 4.51
C PRO A 182 6.32 -9.96 3.24
N ALA A 183 6.02 -9.29 2.12
CA ALA A 183 5.77 -9.96 0.84
C ALA A 183 7.03 -10.69 0.29
N PHE A 184 8.24 -10.27 0.68
CA PHE A 184 9.48 -10.98 0.32
C PHE A 184 9.64 -12.35 1.00
N VAL A 185 9.00 -12.54 2.16
CA VAL A 185 9.13 -13.75 2.98
C VAL A 185 7.80 -14.47 3.13
N GLN A 186 6.82 -14.18 2.26
CA GLN A 186 5.47 -14.75 2.38
C GLN A 186 5.48 -16.29 2.45
N GLU A 187 6.36 -16.95 1.69
CA GLU A 187 6.49 -18.41 1.68
C GLU A 187 6.98 -19.00 3.02
N GLN A 188 7.56 -18.15 3.89
CA GLN A 188 8.04 -18.53 5.22
C GLN A 188 7.04 -18.20 6.32
N ILE A 189 5.96 -17.47 6.00
CA ILE A 189 4.93 -17.12 6.98
C ILE A 189 4.11 -18.38 7.29
N PRO A 190 3.92 -18.75 8.57
CA PRO A 190 3.06 -19.86 8.95
C PRO A 190 1.66 -19.71 8.37
N GLU A 191 1.08 -20.80 7.87
CA GLU A 191 -0.25 -20.73 7.23
C GLU A 191 -1.38 -20.28 8.17
N ASP A 192 -1.19 -20.41 9.48
CA ASP A 192 -2.12 -19.99 10.53
C ASP A 192 -1.87 -18.56 11.05
N ASP A 193 -0.80 -17.89 10.60
CA ASP A 193 -0.51 -16.49 10.93
C ASP A 193 -1.26 -15.54 9.99
N ALA A 194 -2.56 -15.40 10.24
CA ALA A 194 -3.45 -14.57 9.43
C ALA A 194 -3.01 -13.10 9.38
N ASP A 195 -2.38 -12.59 10.44
CA ASP A 195 -1.93 -11.20 10.54
C ASP A 195 -0.72 -10.94 9.65
N MET A 196 0.30 -11.80 9.68
CA MET A 196 1.44 -11.68 8.78
C MET A 196 1.07 -11.94 7.33
N LEU A 197 0.14 -12.87 7.06
CA LEU A 197 -0.40 -13.07 5.71
C LEU A 197 -1.13 -11.82 5.20
N THR A 198 -1.87 -11.11 6.07
CA THR A 198 -2.52 -9.82 5.74
C THR A 198 -1.49 -8.75 5.40
N ARG A 199 -0.42 -8.64 6.19
CA ARG A 199 0.67 -7.69 5.93
C ARG A 199 1.42 -8.00 4.64
N ALA A 200 1.67 -9.27 4.33
CA ALA A 200 2.26 -9.68 3.06
C ALA A 200 1.36 -9.33 1.86
N ALA A 201 0.05 -9.54 1.98
CA ALA A 201 -0.92 -9.14 0.96
C ALA A 201 -0.90 -7.62 0.70
N ALA A 202 -0.90 -6.80 1.77
CA ALA A 202 -0.76 -5.35 1.64
C ALA A 202 0.58 -4.96 0.99
N GLY A 203 1.66 -5.68 1.29
CA GLY A 203 2.97 -5.46 0.68
C GLY A 203 2.99 -5.71 -0.84
N TRP A 204 2.22 -6.68 -1.32
CA TRP A 204 2.03 -6.87 -2.77
C TRP A 204 1.38 -5.66 -3.42
N ASP A 205 0.40 -5.02 -2.77
CA ASP A 205 -0.26 -3.83 -3.30
C ASP A 205 0.64 -2.58 -3.23
N VAL A 206 1.17 -2.29 -2.05
CA VAL A 206 1.86 -1.02 -1.74
C VAL A 206 3.26 -0.93 -2.34
N PHE A 207 4.02 -2.04 -2.32
CA PHE A 207 5.43 -2.03 -2.73
C PHE A 207 5.63 -2.68 -4.09
N PHE A 208 5.04 -3.86 -4.32
CA PHE A 208 5.19 -4.58 -5.59
C PHE A 208 4.21 -4.13 -6.68
N LEU A 209 3.22 -3.28 -6.33
CA LEU A 209 2.22 -2.75 -7.26
C LEU A 209 1.46 -3.86 -7.99
N CYS A 210 1.04 -4.86 -7.21
CA CYS A 210 0.47 -6.12 -7.65
C CYS A 210 -0.94 -6.35 -7.07
N PRO A 211 -1.98 -5.66 -7.58
CA PRO A 211 -3.31 -5.74 -7.00
C PRO A 211 -3.90 -7.15 -7.03
N ASP A 212 -3.68 -7.94 -8.09
CA ASP A 212 -4.20 -9.32 -8.14
C ASP A 212 -3.54 -10.25 -7.11
N ARG A 213 -2.22 -10.10 -6.88
CA ARG A 213 -1.53 -10.88 -5.84
C ARG A 213 -1.95 -10.43 -4.45
N ALA A 214 -2.17 -9.13 -4.25
CA ALA A 214 -2.70 -8.59 -3.01
C ALA A 214 -4.10 -9.15 -2.72
N LEU A 215 -5.00 -9.16 -3.71
CA LEU A 215 -6.35 -9.73 -3.57
C LEU A 215 -6.27 -11.20 -3.16
N ALA A 216 -5.51 -12.01 -3.90
CA ALA A 216 -5.35 -13.44 -3.58
C ALA A 216 -4.76 -13.65 -2.17
N GLY A 217 -3.79 -12.81 -1.76
CA GLY A 217 -3.21 -12.83 -0.42
C GLY A 217 -4.23 -12.48 0.67
N PHE A 218 -5.04 -11.44 0.47
CA PHE A 218 -6.10 -11.07 1.42
C PHE A 218 -7.20 -12.13 1.50
N GLU A 219 -7.60 -12.74 0.38
CA GLU A 219 -8.56 -13.85 0.39
C GLU A 219 -8.02 -15.05 1.16
N ASN A 220 -6.75 -15.40 0.97
CA ASN A 220 -6.09 -16.44 1.75
C ASN A 220 -6.09 -16.09 3.25
N ALA A 221 -5.58 -14.92 3.63
CA ALA A 221 -5.54 -14.48 5.03
C ALA A 221 -6.95 -14.43 5.68
N ALA A 222 -7.98 -14.07 4.91
CA ALA A 222 -9.36 -14.10 5.36
C ALA A 222 -9.82 -15.54 5.70
N THR A 223 -9.40 -16.56 4.93
CA THR A 223 -9.71 -17.97 5.25
C THR A 223 -9.02 -18.46 6.52
N LYS A 224 -7.95 -17.78 6.96
CA LYS A 224 -7.17 -18.08 8.16
C LYS A 224 -7.64 -17.28 9.38
N GLY A 225 -8.67 -16.44 9.24
CA GLY A 225 -9.30 -15.74 10.36
C GLY A 225 -9.00 -14.24 10.44
N SER A 226 -8.33 -13.63 9.46
CA SER A 226 -8.13 -12.18 9.43
C SER A 226 -9.40 -11.47 8.97
N ALA A 227 -10.05 -10.75 9.90
CA ALA A 227 -11.24 -9.95 9.59
C ALA A 227 -10.89 -8.73 8.72
N ILE A 228 -9.71 -8.13 8.94
CA ILE A 228 -9.18 -7.03 8.11
C ILE A 228 -8.95 -7.51 6.68
N ALA A 229 -8.35 -8.69 6.50
CA ALA A 229 -8.15 -9.23 5.16
C ALA A 229 -9.46 -9.52 4.44
N ALA A 230 -10.47 -10.03 5.16
CA ALA A 230 -11.81 -10.24 4.59
C ALA A 230 -12.43 -8.92 4.10
N TYR A 231 -12.35 -7.87 4.92
CA TYR A 231 -12.78 -6.52 4.53
C TYR A 231 -12.02 -6.00 3.30
N ASN A 232 -10.70 -6.10 3.32
CA ASN A 232 -9.84 -5.61 2.24
C ASN A 232 -10.13 -6.32 0.92
N ALA A 233 -10.17 -7.66 0.92
CA ALA A 233 -10.49 -8.44 -0.26
C ALA A 233 -11.89 -8.09 -0.82
N ALA A 234 -12.87 -7.85 0.05
CA ALA A 234 -14.19 -7.44 -0.38
C ALA A 234 -14.18 -6.08 -1.10
N LEU A 235 -13.46 -5.09 -0.58
CA LEU A 235 -13.32 -3.79 -1.24
C LEU A 235 -12.65 -3.93 -2.61
N MET A 236 -11.57 -4.72 -2.70
CA MET A 236 -10.86 -4.95 -3.96
C MET A 236 -11.75 -5.62 -5.02
N ARG A 237 -12.58 -6.60 -4.62
CA ARG A 237 -13.58 -7.23 -5.49
C ARG A 237 -14.62 -6.22 -5.98
N LEU A 238 -15.15 -5.39 -5.08
CA LEU A 238 -16.15 -4.38 -5.43
C LEU A 238 -15.60 -3.31 -6.37
N GLU A 239 -14.33 -2.92 -6.21
CA GLU A 239 -13.64 -2.00 -7.10
C GLU A 239 -13.42 -2.59 -8.49
N ARG A 240 -13.01 -3.86 -8.58
CA ARG A 240 -12.79 -4.54 -9.86
C ARG A 240 -14.09 -4.73 -10.64
N GLY A 241 -15.17 -5.14 -9.97
CA GLY A 241 -16.51 -5.15 -10.55
C GLY A 241 -16.77 -6.20 -11.62
N ASP A 242 -15.96 -7.26 -11.70
CA ASP A 242 -16.17 -8.36 -12.65
C ASP A 242 -17.42 -9.19 -12.31
N GLU A 243 -17.84 -10.05 -13.25
CA GLU A 243 -18.92 -11.00 -13.02
C GLU A 243 -18.65 -11.87 -11.78
N GLY A 244 -19.59 -11.86 -10.83
CA GLY A 244 -19.48 -12.61 -9.58
C GLY A 244 -18.73 -11.90 -8.45
N ASP A 245 -18.02 -10.81 -8.70
CA ASP A 245 -17.23 -10.12 -7.67
C ASP A 245 -18.10 -9.56 -6.55
N ARG A 246 -19.28 -9.02 -6.87
CA ARG A 246 -20.21 -8.55 -5.84
C ARG A 246 -20.65 -9.67 -4.91
N ALA A 247 -20.93 -10.86 -5.44
CA ALA A 247 -21.33 -12.00 -4.62
C ALA A 247 -20.17 -12.48 -3.73
N ALA A 248 -18.95 -12.54 -4.28
CA ALA A 248 -17.75 -12.88 -3.52
C ALA A 248 -17.45 -11.85 -2.42
N ALA A 249 -17.58 -10.55 -2.72
CA ALA A 249 -17.40 -9.47 -1.76
C ALA A 249 -18.39 -9.56 -0.60
N ILE A 250 -19.67 -9.83 -0.88
CA ILE A 250 -20.69 -10.04 0.16
C ILE A 250 -20.29 -11.18 1.10
N ALA A 251 -19.84 -12.32 0.57
CA ALA A 251 -19.40 -13.46 1.37
C ALA A 251 -18.17 -13.12 2.24
N LEU A 252 -17.23 -12.33 1.71
CA LEU A 252 -16.07 -11.85 2.46
C LEU A 252 -16.48 -10.88 3.58
N LEU A 253 -17.40 -9.96 3.33
CA LEU A 253 -17.92 -9.04 4.35
C LEU A 253 -18.70 -9.79 5.44
N GLU A 254 -19.49 -10.81 5.08
CA GLU A 254 -20.15 -11.71 6.04
C GLU A 254 -19.14 -12.41 6.95
N ARG A 255 -18.03 -12.89 6.39
CA ARG A 255 -16.94 -13.48 7.15
C ARG A 255 -16.32 -12.46 8.11
N GLY A 256 -15.95 -11.28 7.62
CA GLY A 256 -15.40 -10.22 8.47
C GLY A 256 -16.35 -9.83 9.61
N ALA A 257 -17.63 -9.66 9.31
CA ALA A 257 -18.66 -9.34 10.31
C ALA A 257 -18.85 -10.44 11.36
N THR A 258 -18.72 -11.72 10.96
CA THR A 258 -18.76 -12.88 11.87
C THR A 258 -17.56 -12.92 12.81
N LEU A 259 -16.40 -12.46 12.33
CA LEU A 259 -15.18 -12.27 13.13
C LEU A 259 -15.22 -10.99 13.99
N GLY A 260 -16.36 -10.29 14.01
CA GLY A 260 -16.57 -9.10 14.84
C GLY A 260 -16.23 -7.76 14.19
N ASP A 261 -15.80 -7.74 12.91
CA ASP A 261 -15.37 -6.51 12.25
C ASP A 261 -16.54 -5.56 11.94
N ALA A 262 -16.54 -4.40 12.59
CA ALA A 262 -17.59 -3.40 12.45
C ALA A 262 -17.62 -2.78 11.05
N LYS A 263 -16.47 -2.54 10.42
CA LYS A 263 -16.40 -1.98 9.06
C LYS A 263 -16.95 -2.96 8.02
N SER A 264 -16.65 -4.26 8.15
CA SER A 264 -17.27 -5.31 7.33
C SER A 264 -18.78 -5.35 7.48
N ARG A 265 -19.29 -5.27 8.72
CA ARG A 265 -20.73 -5.24 8.99
C ARG A 265 -21.41 -4.03 8.34
N ALA A 266 -20.87 -2.84 8.56
CA ALA A 266 -21.42 -1.61 7.98
C ALA A 266 -21.41 -1.66 6.44
N ARG A 267 -20.30 -2.13 5.84
CA ARG A 267 -20.22 -2.25 4.38
C ARG A 267 -21.18 -3.31 3.83
N LEU A 268 -21.36 -4.45 4.52
CA LEU A 268 -22.32 -5.49 4.16
C LEU A 268 -23.76 -4.96 4.12
N GLU A 269 -24.15 -4.19 5.14
CA GLU A 269 -25.47 -3.56 5.22
C GLU A 269 -25.71 -2.61 4.03
N SER A 270 -24.71 -1.79 3.70
CA SER A 270 -24.75 -0.91 2.52
C SER A 270 -24.90 -1.70 1.21
N GLU A 271 -24.10 -2.75 1.01
CA GLU A 271 -24.16 -3.55 -0.23
C GLU A 271 -25.49 -4.30 -0.36
N ARG A 272 -26.08 -4.80 0.72
CA ARG A 272 -27.40 -5.45 0.70
C ARG A 272 -28.55 -4.47 0.46
N GLY A 273 -28.38 -3.20 0.80
CA GLY A 273 -29.35 -2.14 0.56
C GLY A 273 -29.41 -1.65 -0.89
N ARG A 274 -28.34 -1.87 -1.67
CA ARG A 274 -28.25 -1.53 -3.10
C ARG A 274 -29.05 -2.57 -3.91
N LYS A 275 -30.23 -2.16 -4.40
CA LYS A 275 -31.06 -2.92 -5.36
C LYS A 275 -30.61 -2.67 -6.79
#